data_AF-A0A2G5B2F3-F1
#
_entry.id   AF-A0A2G5B2F3-F1
#
_cell.length_a   1.000
_cell.length_b   1.000
_cell.length_c   1.000
_cell.angle_alpha   90.00
_cell.angle_beta   90.00
_cell.angle_gamma   90.00
#
_symmetry.space_group_name_H-M   'P 1'
#
loop_
_entity.id
_entity.type
_entity.pdbx_description
1 polymer ?
#
loop_
_entity_poly.entity_id
_entity_poly.type
_entity_poly.pdbx_seq_one_letter_code
_entity_poly.pdbx_strand_id
1 'polypeptide(L)'
;MDVQLLHEDAQMPVKAHADDAGFDIHCVSKFSLESYELSLVSTGIAARAPLNSYLHIALCSGLASKGSTFSTTVEVLGGVVDQNYIGEIKVLLFNSSHANIAIATGDRIAQVILMMIAHPQLVQVDKFSNTDYRTGGFGSSGMGRT
;
A
#
# COMPACT_ATOMS: atom_id res chain seq x y z
N MET A 1 -5.01 -12.72 12.55
CA MET A 1 -4.81 -12.65 11.09
C MET A 1 -3.99 -13.87 10.74
N ASP A 2 -4.47 -14.67 9.79
CA ASP A 2 -3.75 -15.89 9.40
C ASP A 2 -2.82 -15.55 8.22
N VAL A 3 -1.62 -16.10 8.24
CA VAL A 3 -0.59 -15.89 7.20
C VAL A 3 -0.02 -17.24 6.79
N GLN A 4 0.17 -17.42 5.49
CA GLN A 4 0.80 -18.59 4.90
C GLN A 4 2.03 -18.14 4.10
N LEU A 5 3.17 -18.80 4.33
CA LEU A 5 4.35 -18.67 3.48
C LEU A 5 4.21 -19.61 2.29
N LEU A 6 4.31 -19.06 1.08
CA LEU A 6 4.14 -19.73 -0.21
C LEU A 6 5.47 -19.97 -0.95
N HIS A 7 6.55 -19.35 -0.48
CA HIS A 7 7.88 -19.41 -1.07
C HIS A 7 8.93 -19.69 0.01
N GLU A 8 10.03 -20.37 -0.32
CA GLU A 8 11.08 -20.74 0.64
C GLU A 8 11.79 -19.52 1.25
N ASP A 9 12.01 -18.49 0.44
CA ASP A 9 12.58 -17.20 0.88
C ASP A 9 11.53 -16.23 1.49
N ALA A 10 10.26 -16.63 1.60
CA ALA A 10 9.23 -15.75 2.16
C ALA A 10 9.48 -15.51 3.65
N GLN A 11 9.28 -14.26 4.08
CA GLN A 11 9.45 -13.87 5.48
C GLN A 11 8.09 -13.59 6.11
N MET A 12 7.91 -14.03 7.35
CA MET A 12 6.72 -13.70 8.13
C MET A 12 6.63 -12.18 8.31
N PRO A 13 5.48 -11.54 8.02
CA PRO A 13 5.31 -10.12 8.27
C PRO A 13 5.45 -9.80 9.75
N VAL A 14 6.24 -8.80 10.08
CA VAL A 14 6.53 -8.40 11.46
C VAL A 14 6.34 -6.90 11.61
N LYS A 15 5.96 -6.46 12.81
CA LYS A 15 6.05 -5.03 13.14
C LYS A 15 7.44 -4.73 13.69
N ALA A 16 7.98 -3.55 13.41
CA ALA A 16 9.23 -3.12 14.03
C ALA A 16 9.01 -2.78 15.52
N HIS A 17 7.86 -2.20 15.84
CA HIS A 17 7.39 -1.90 17.18
C HIS A 17 5.95 -2.41 17.39
N ALA A 18 5.58 -2.73 18.63
CA ALA A 18 4.30 -3.37 18.92
C ALA A 18 3.07 -2.55 18.46
N ASP A 19 3.20 -1.23 18.52
CA ASP A 19 2.18 -0.22 18.21
C ASP A 19 2.26 0.31 16.78
N ASP A 20 3.19 -0.15 15.94
CA ASP A 20 3.24 0.23 14.53
C ASP A 20 1.93 -0.12 13.82
N ALA A 21 1.52 0.71 12.86
CA ALA A 21 0.29 0.50 12.12
C ALA A 21 0.36 -0.73 11.21
N GLY A 22 1.49 -0.94 10.53
CA GLY A 22 1.68 -1.97 9.52
C GLY A 22 2.64 -3.07 9.93
N PHE A 23 2.51 -4.23 9.29
CA PHE A 23 3.50 -5.30 9.31
C PHE A 23 4.37 -5.17 8.07
N ASP A 24 5.68 -5.13 8.25
CA ASP A 24 6.66 -5.05 7.17
C ASP A 24 6.61 -6.31 6.29
N ILE A 25 6.60 -6.10 4.96
CA ILE A 25 6.61 -7.18 3.96
C ILE A 25 7.82 -7.04 3.03
N HIS A 26 8.37 -8.19 2.65
CA HIS A 26 9.66 -8.31 1.99
C HIS A 26 9.51 -8.98 0.63
N CYS A 27 10.38 -8.68 -0.33
CA CYS A 27 10.41 -9.39 -1.61
C CYS A 27 11.14 -10.73 -1.49
N VAL A 28 10.76 -11.69 -2.34
CA VAL A 28 11.42 -13.01 -2.42
C VAL A 28 12.44 -13.13 -3.55
N SER A 29 12.63 -12.08 -4.34
CA SER A 29 13.60 -12.06 -5.41
C SER A 29 14.28 -10.71 -5.54
N LYS A 30 15.54 -10.73 -5.99
CA LYS A 30 16.27 -9.53 -6.39
C LYS A 30 15.71 -8.98 -7.70
N PHE A 31 15.63 -7.66 -7.81
CA PHE A 31 15.26 -6.97 -9.05
C PHE A 31 15.83 -5.55 -9.06
N SER A 32 15.84 -4.95 -10.24
CA SER A 32 16.08 -3.52 -10.42
C SER A 32 14.75 -2.91 -10.82
N LEU A 33 14.34 -1.84 -10.15
CA LEU A 33 13.22 -1.02 -10.56
C LEU A 33 13.79 0.14 -11.39
N GLU A 34 13.68 0.02 -12.70
CA GLU A 34 14.22 0.98 -13.65
C GLU A 34 13.52 2.34 -13.51
N SER A 35 14.16 3.40 -14.00
CA SER A 35 13.57 4.73 -14.03
C SER A 35 12.21 4.73 -14.73
N TYR A 36 11.17 5.26 -14.07
CA TYR A 36 9.78 5.28 -14.55
C TYR A 36 9.17 3.90 -14.82
N GLU A 37 9.70 2.85 -14.21
CA GLU A 37 9.15 1.50 -14.32
C GLU A 37 8.04 1.25 -13.29
N LEU A 38 7.05 0.47 -13.74
CA LEU A 38 6.05 -0.16 -12.89
C LEU A 38 6.33 -1.67 -12.82
N SER A 39 6.51 -2.20 -11.60
CA SER A 39 6.83 -3.61 -11.39
C SER A 39 5.93 -4.27 -10.35
N LEU A 40 5.45 -5.48 -10.66
CA LEU A 40 4.66 -6.29 -9.74
C LEU A 40 5.58 -7.27 -9.00
N VAL A 41 5.85 -6.96 -7.73
CA VAL A 41 6.85 -7.64 -6.93
C VAL A 41 6.21 -8.71 -6.06
N SER A 42 6.80 -9.92 -6.10
CA SER A 42 6.33 -11.08 -5.34
C SER A 42 6.88 -11.04 -3.91
N THR A 43 6.05 -11.40 -2.95
CA THR A 43 6.39 -11.43 -1.51
C THR A 43 6.44 -12.84 -0.95
N GLY A 44 5.90 -13.81 -1.68
CA GLY A 44 5.77 -15.19 -1.25
C GLY A 44 4.85 -15.38 -0.04
N ILE A 45 4.00 -14.42 0.32
CA ILE A 45 3.03 -14.58 1.42
C ILE A 45 1.59 -14.51 0.91
N ALA A 46 0.70 -15.28 1.53
CA ALA A 46 -0.73 -15.03 1.52
C ALA A 46 -1.18 -14.67 2.94
N ALA A 47 -2.16 -13.78 3.08
CA ALA A 47 -2.73 -13.47 4.38
C ALA A 47 -4.24 -13.25 4.26
N ARG A 48 -4.98 -13.66 5.29
CA ARG A 48 -6.43 -13.49 5.35
C ARG A 48 -6.80 -12.39 6.33
N ALA A 49 -7.40 -11.32 5.83
CA ALA A 49 -7.92 -10.25 6.66
C ALA A 49 -9.06 -10.77 7.57
N PRO A 50 -9.15 -10.29 8.83
CA PRO A 50 -10.33 -10.49 9.68
C PRO A 50 -11.65 -10.01 9.05
N LEU A 51 -12.78 -10.45 9.61
CA LEU A 51 -14.10 -9.97 9.18
C LEU A 51 -14.23 -8.44 9.32
N ASN A 52 -14.92 -7.82 8.37
CA ASN A 52 -15.14 -6.37 8.30
C ASN A 52 -13.83 -5.57 8.18
N SER A 53 -12.85 -6.13 7.49
CA SER A 53 -11.57 -5.47 7.26
C SER A 53 -10.99 -5.86 5.90
N TYR A 54 -10.03 -5.07 5.43
CA TYR A 54 -9.16 -5.42 4.32
C TYR A 54 -7.71 -5.13 4.71
N LEU A 55 -6.77 -5.66 3.94
CA LEU A 55 -5.37 -5.33 4.12
C LEU A 55 -4.96 -4.24 3.12
N HIS A 56 -4.42 -3.14 3.62
CA HIS A 56 -3.91 -2.05 2.81
C HIS A 56 -2.39 -2.15 2.67
N ILE A 57 -1.89 -2.31 1.45
CA ILE A 57 -0.47 -2.26 1.15
C ILE A 57 -0.06 -0.79 1.06
N ALA A 58 0.81 -0.37 1.96
CA ALA A 58 1.33 0.99 2.03
C ALA A 58 2.86 0.98 1.89
N LEU A 59 3.43 2.09 1.43
CA LEU A 59 4.87 2.25 1.32
C LEU A 59 5.51 2.43 2.71
N CYS A 60 6.72 1.91 2.92
CA CYS A 60 7.54 2.23 4.09
C CYS A 60 8.26 3.57 3.87
N SER A 61 8.21 4.48 4.86
CA SER A 61 8.81 5.83 4.75
C SER A 61 10.32 5.83 4.47
N GLY A 62 11.05 4.81 4.91
CA GLY A 62 12.48 4.65 4.64
C GLY A 62 12.81 4.24 3.20
N LEU A 63 11.92 3.52 2.50
CA LEU A 63 12.10 3.21 1.08
C LEU A 63 11.69 4.40 0.21
N ALA A 64 10.71 5.19 0.67
CA ALA A 64 10.32 6.45 0.05
C ALA A 64 11.47 7.47 0.00
N SER A 65 12.40 7.46 0.96
CA SER A 65 13.47 8.45 1.07
C SER A 65 14.82 8.03 0.48
N LYS A 66 14.94 6.84 -0.13
CA LYS A 66 16.16 6.41 -0.82
C LYS A 66 16.31 7.16 -2.16
N GLY A 67 16.89 8.36 -2.09
CA GLY A 67 17.21 9.21 -3.24
C GLY A 67 17.58 10.61 -2.77
N SER A 68 18.82 11.03 -2.98
CA SER A 68 19.26 12.39 -2.62
C SER A 68 18.65 13.39 -3.60
N THR A 69 17.69 14.19 -3.10
CA THR A 69 17.03 15.36 -3.71
C THR A 69 15.55 15.10 -4.05
N PHE A 70 14.67 15.59 -3.18
CA PHE A 70 13.20 15.47 -3.15
C PHE A 70 12.61 14.07 -2.87
N SER A 71 11.87 14.00 -1.75
CA SER A 71 11.16 12.87 -1.17
C SER A 71 10.30 12.04 -2.16
N THR A 72 10.27 10.72 -1.90
CA THR A 72 9.36 9.71 -2.49
C THR A 72 9.63 9.39 -3.96
N THR A 73 10.71 8.66 -4.22
CA THR A 73 11.06 8.11 -5.55
C THR A 73 10.37 6.79 -5.88
N VAL A 74 9.81 6.11 -4.88
CA VAL A 74 9.07 4.86 -5.05
C VAL A 74 7.66 5.06 -4.52
N GLU A 75 6.67 4.56 -5.24
CA GLU A 75 5.27 4.58 -4.86
C GLU A 75 4.72 3.15 -4.85
N VAL A 76 3.83 2.86 -3.89
CA VAL A 76 2.97 1.68 -3.96
C VAL A 76 1.69 2.09 -4.68
N LEU A 77 1.38 1.44 -5.80
CA LEU A 77 0.12 1.63 -6.51
C LEU A 77 -0.89 0.54 -6.14
N GLY A 78 -2.17 0.90 -6.12
CA GLY A 78 -3.24 -0.01 -5.69
C GLY A 78 -3.16 -0.31 -4.19
N GLY A 79 -2.98 -1.58 -3.84
CA GLY A 79 -2.77 -1.99 -2.45
C GLY A 79 -4.04 -2.23 -1.64
N VAL A 80 -5.16 -2.57 -2.27
CA VAL A 80 -6.32 -3.13 -1.57
C VAL A 80 -6.28 -4.64 -1.73
N VAL A 81 -6.13 -5.36 -0.63
CA VAL A 81 -6.21 -6.82 -0.59
C VAL A 81 -7.48 -7.19 0.16
N ASP A 82 -8.45 -7.70 -0.59
CA ASP A 82 -9.78 -8.04 -0.09
C ASP A 82 -9.74 -9.17 0.95
N GLN A 83 -10.73 -9.18 1.85
CA GLN A 83 -10.85 -10.16 2.93
C GLN A 83 -10.86 -11.62 2.42
N ASN A 84 -11.46 -11.87 1.26
CA ASN A 84 -11.59 -13.19 0.66
C ASN A 84 -10.46 -13.53 -0.32
N TYR A 85 -9.49 -12.63 -0.51
CA TYR A 85 -8.30 -12.92 -1.30
C TYR A 85 -7.31 -13.72 -0.46
N ILE A 86 -7.05 -14.96 -0.89
CA ILE A 86 -6.10 -15.88 -0.25
C ILE A 86 -4.93 -16.24 -1.17
N GLY A 87 -4.79 -15.52 -2.28
CA GLY A 87 -3.65 -15.62 -3.16
C GLY A 87 -2.42 -14.92 -2.58
N GLU A 88 -1.32 -14.98 -3.32
CA GLU A 88 -0.11 -14.28 -2.95
C GLU A 88 -0.32 -12.75 -2.97
N ILE A 89 0.03 -12.09 -1.87
CA ILE A 89 0.04 -10.63 -1.79
C ILE A 89 1.22 -10.12 -2.60
N LYS A 90 0.96 -9.44 -3.72
CA LYS A 90 2.01 -8.80 -4.52
C LYS A 90 1.99 -7.30 -4.33
N VAL A 91 3.15 -6.67 -4.44
CA VAL A 91 3.31 -5.22 -4.27
C VAL A 91 3.59 -4.61 -5.64
N LEU A 92 2.71 -3.71 -6.06
CA LEU A 92 2.90 -2.96 -7.29
C LEU A 92 3.71 -1.69 -6.98
N LEU A 93 5.00 -1.70 -7.34
CA LEU A 93 5.92 -0.59 -7.12
C LEU A 93 6.10 0.23 -8.39
N PHE A 94 6.05 1.55 -8.26
CA PHE A 94 6.38 2.50 -9.32
C PHE A 94 7.59 3.33 -8.92
N ASN A 95 8.59 3.43 -9.79
CA ASN A 95 9.73 4.32 -9.60
C ASN A 95 9.50 5.64 -10.33
N SER A 96 9.23 6.71 -9.60
CA SER A 96 9.00 8.06 -10.15
C SER A 96 10.29 8.85 -10.41
N SER A 97 11.46 8.24 -10.22
CA SER A 97 12.77 8.91 -10.34
C SER A 97 13.48 8.64 -11.68
N HIS A 98 14.49 9.46 -11.95
CA HIS A 98 15.41 9.30 -13.08
C HIS A 98 16.53 8.25 -12.86
N ALA A 99 16.53 7.56 -11.71
CA ALA A 99 17.57 6.61 -11.36
C ALA A 99 16.98 5.21 -11.16
N ASN A 100 17.77 4.19 -11.47
CA ASN A 100 17.39 2.80 -11.20
C ASN A 100 17.57 2.50 -9.71
N ILE A 101 16.66 1.69 -9.15
CA ILE A 101 16.67 1.32 -7.73
C ILE A 101 16.88 -0.18 -7.64
N ALA A 102 18.04 -0.58 -7.13
CA ALA A 102 18.34 -1.99 -6.86
C ALA A 102 17.67 -2.45 -5.56
N ILE A 103 16.95 -3.56 -5.63
CA ILE A 103 16.29 -4.21 -4.49
C ILE A 103 16.81 -5.65 -4.39
N ALA A 104 17.36 -6.00 -3.23
CA ALA A 104 17.87 -7.33 -2.95
C ALA A 104 16.76 -8.27 -2.47
N THR A 105 16.93 -9.59 -2.64
CA THR A 105 16.04 -10.57 -2.01
C THR A 105 15.98 -10.33 -0.50
N GLY A 106 14.77 -10.31 0.06
CA GLY A 106 14.54 -10.07 1.47
C GLY A 106 14.55 -8.60 1.87
N ASP A 107 14.73 -7.65 0.94
CA ASP A 107 14.53 -6.24 1.25
C ASP A 107 13.06 -5.97 1.58
N ARG A 108 12.85 -5.09 2.56
CA ARG A 108 11.53 -4.59 2.91
C ARG A 108 11.06 -3.62 1.83
N ILE A 109 9.94 -3.95 1.18
CA ILE A 109 9.41 -3.19 0.04
C ILE A 109 8.13 -2.42 0.34
N ALA A 110 7.38 -2.85 1.34
CA ALA A 110 6.12 -2.24 1.75
C ALA A 110 5.77 -2.68 3.17
N GLN A 111 4.65 -2.19 3.67
CA GLN A 111 4.00 -2.66 4.88
C GLN A 111 2.53 -2.94 4.60
N VAL A 112 1.95 -3.86 5.34
CA VAL A 112 0.53 -4.17 5.28
C VAL A 112 -0.18 -3.66 6.52
N ILE A 113 -1.17 -2.79 6.33
CA ILE A 113 -1.97 -2.16 7.39
C ILE A 113 -3.34 -2.80 7.41
N LEU A 114 -3.81 -3.21 8.58
CA LEU A 114 -5.16 -3.71 8.74
C LEU A 114 -6.15 -2.54 8.78
N MET A 115 -7.08 -2.49 7.83
CA MET A 115 -8.05 -1.40 7.72
C MET A 115 -9.46 -1.92 8.02
N MET A 116 -10.08 -1.38 9.07
CA MET A 116 -11.46 -1.70 9.42
C MET A 116 -12.43 -0.96 8.49
N ILE A 117 -13.45 -1.67 8.00
CA ILE A 117 -14.44 -1.14 7.08
C ILE A 117 -15.86 -1.53 7.47
N ALA A 118 -16.82 -0.75 7.00
CA ALA A 118 -18.22 -1.12 6.98
C ALA A 118 -18.60 -1.61 5.57
N HIS A 119 -19.66 -2.41 5.48
CA HIS A 119 -20.25 -2.88 4.22
C HIS A 119 -21.66 -2.29 4.04
N PRO A 120 -21.80 -0.97 3.81
CA PRO A 120 -23.12 -0.36 3.64
C PRO A 120 -23.77 -0.81 2.33
N GLN A 121 -25.10 -0.88 2.32
CA GLN A 121 -25.85 -1.02 1.08
C GLN A 121 -25.94 0.34 0.38
N LEU A 122 -25.61 0.37 -0.91
CA LEU A 122 -25.73 1.58 -1.72
C LEU A 122 -27.20 1.81 -2.08
N VAL A 123 -27.67 3.04 -1.86
CA VAL A 123 -29.02 3.48 -2.22
C VAL A 123 -28.90 4.70 -3.15
N GLN A 124 -29.43 4.57 -4.36
CA GLN A 124 -29.49 5.69 -5.30
C GLN A 124 -30.55 6.71 -4.84
N VAL A 125 -30.22 7.99 -4.88
CA VAL A 125 -31.13 9.10 -4.57
C VAL A 125 -31.07 10.15 -5.68
N ASP A 126 -32.20 10.81 -5.94
CA ASP A 126 -32.24 11.90 -6.94
C ASP A 126 -31.58 13.18 -6.44
N LYS A 127 -31.65 13.45 -5.13
CA LYS A 127 -31.05 14.60 -4.45
C LYS A 127 -30.63 14.25 -3.03
N PHE A 128 -29.48 14.77 -2.59
CA PHE A 128 -29.08 14.72 -1.18
C PHE A 128 -29.96 15.66 -0.35
N SER A 129 -30.47 15.20 0.78
CA SER A 129 -31.43 15.93 1.61
C SER A 129 -30.82 17.05 2.46
N ASN A 130 -29.50 17.11 2.61
CA ASN A 130 -28.82 18.01 3.53
C ASN A 130 -27.97 19.04 2.78
N THR A 131 -28.19 20.33 3.07
CA THR A 131 -27.50 21.46 2.43
C THR A 131 -26.15 21.80 3.05
N ASP A 132 -25.80 21.17 4.19
CA ASP A 132 -24.51 21.38 4.88
C ASP A 132 -23.34 20.66 4.18
N TYR A 133 -23.62 19.82 3.19
CA TYR A 133 -22.59 19.16 2.38
C TYR A 133 -22.06 20.10 1.30
N ARG A 134 -20.74 20.20 1.23
CA ARG A 134 -20.05 21.02 0.23
C ARG A 134 -19.85 20.22 -1.05
N THR A 135 -20.08 20.85 -2.19
CA THR A 135 -19.73 20.31 -3.51
C THR A 135 -18.29 20.65 -3.94
N GLY A 136 -17.62 21.55 -3.23
CA GLY A 136 -16.26 21.97 -3.54
C GLY A 136 -15.19 21.03 -2.96
N GLY A 137 -14.40 20.39 -3.83
CA GLY A 137 -13.18 19.64 -3.50
C GLY A 137 -11.94 20.23 -4.19
N PHE A 138 -10.83 19.49 -4.24
CA PHE A 138 -9.63 19.83 -5.04
C PHE A 138 -9.06 21.24 -4.80
N GLY A 139 -8.83 21.61 -3.54
CA GLY A 139 -8.23 22.91 -3.20
C GLY A 139 -9.25 24.04 -2.95
N SER A 140 -10.54 23.72 -2.85
CA SER A 140 -11.63 24.64 -2.48
C SER A 140 -11.44 25.40 -1.15
N SER A 141 -10.46 25.01 -0.33
CA SER A 141 -10.13 25.64 0.96
C SER A 141 -8.89 26.56 0.90
N GLY A 142 -8.18 26.61 -0.24
CA GLY A 142 -6.81 27.14 -0.30
C GLY A 142 -6.59 28.40 -1.15
N MET A 143 -7.54 28.84 -1.99
CA MET A 143 -7.38 30.02 -2.86
C MET A 143 -8.00 31.30 -2.28
N GLY A 144 -7.82 31.52 -0.98
CA GLY A 144 -8.21 32.75 -0.30
C GLY A 144 -7.00 33.50 0.22
N ARG A 145 -6.28 34.20 -0.65
CA ARG A 145 -5.39 35.33 -0.31
C ARG A 145 -5.03 36.09 -1.60
N THR A 146 -5.54 37.34 -1.64
CA THR A 146 -5.14 38.54 -2.40
C THR A 146 -4.21 38.39 -3.60
#